data_AF-A0A0C2FM65-F1
#
_entry.id   AF-A0A0C2FM65-F1
#
_cell.length_a   1.000
_cell.length_b   1.000
_cell.length_c   1.000
_cell.angle_alpha   90.00
_cell.angle_beta   90.00
_cell.angle_gamma   90.00
#
_symmetry.space_group_name_H-M   'P 1'
#
loop_
_entity.id
_entity.type
_entity.pdbx_description
1 polymer ?
#
loop_
_entity_poly.entity_id
_entity_poly.type
_entity_poly.pdbx_seq_one_letter_code
_entity_poly.pdbx_strand_id
1 'polypeptide(L)'
;MERKLRFLESQITKDNIIIAGRLDNGDYSVMPTAELNQLETTLTDLERDVKNMNESDAQLKKNYLDLKEWDAVLDKTDEFFQGGMDDQAAEELEIQEEEYGRAAEKAPVR
;
A
#
# COMPACT_ATOMS: atom_id res chain seq x y z
N MET A 1 -7.94 2.99 34.07
CA MET A 1 -7.40 4.24 33.49
C MET A 1 -5.89 4.22 33.18
N GLU A 2 -4.98 3.90 34.11
CA GLU A 2 -3.52 4.00 33.89
C GLU A 2 -3.00 3.26 32.64
N ARG A 3 -3.47 2.03 32.41
CA ARG A 3 -3.16 1.27 31.19
C ARG A 3 -3.54 2.01 29.90
N LYS A 4 -4.69 2.68 29.88
CA LYS A 4 -5.21 3.39 28.70
C LYS A 4 -4.36 4.63 28.42
N LEU A 5 -3.96 5.34 29.47
CA LEU A 5 -3.07 6.50 29.36
C LEU A 5 -1.70 6.11 28.83
N ARG A 6 -1.09 5.03 29.36
CA ARG A 6 0.18 4.50 28.84
C ARG A 6 0.08 4.07 27.38
N PHE A 7 -1.04 3.43 27.00
CA PHE A 7 -1.29 3.07 25.61
C PHE A 7 -1.32 4.32 24.71
N LEU A 8 -2.11 5.34 25.05
CA LEU A 8 -2.21 6.58 24.28
C LEU A 8 -0.86 7.31 24.20
N GLU A 9 -0.14 7.42 25.31
CA GLU A 9 1.22 8.01 25.34
C GLU A 9 2.17 7.29 24.38
N SER A 10 2.14 5.94 24.36
CA SER A 10 2.96 5.16 23.43
C SER A 10 2.58 5.39 21.96
N GLN A 11 1.29 5.57 21.64
CA GLN A 11 0.84 5.84 20.27
C GLN A 11 1.28 7.24 19.82
N ILE A 12 1.10 8.24 20.68
CA ILE A 12 1.52 9.63 20.42
C ILE A 12 3.04 9.71 20.20
N THR A 13 3.81 9.01 21.03
CA THR A 13 5.27 8.96 20.90
C THR A 13 5.70 8.23 19.62
N LYS A 14 5.01 7.14 19.26
CA LYS A 14 5.28 6.40 18.03
C LYS A 14 5.10 7.27 16.78
N ASP A 15 4.13 8.17 16.81
CA ASP A 15 3.85 9.11 15.72
C ASP A 15 4.68 10.41 15.81
N ASN A 16 5.69 10.46 16.70
CA ASN A 16 6.56 11.62 16.94
C ASN A 16 5.80 12.91 17.31
N ILE A 17 4.62 12.79 17.90
CA ILE A 17 3.84 13.93 18.38
C ILE A 17 4.40 14.35 19.73
N ILE A 18 4.82 15.61 19.85
CA ILE A 18 5.36 16.14 21.10
C ILE A 18 4.21 16.37 22.08
N ILE A 19 4.22 15.65 23.20
CA ILE A 19 3.35 15.95 24.34
C ILE A 19 3.85 17.26 24.96
N ALA A 20 3.05 18.32 24.87
CA ALA A 20 3.36 19.57 25.57
C ALA A 20 3.58 19.28 27.05
N GLY A 21 4.77 19.63 27.57
CA GLY A 21 5.18 19.32 28.94
C GLY A 21 4.22 19.91 29.98
N ARG A 22 4.32 19.41 31.22
CA ARG A 22 3.50 19.87 32.37
C ARG A 22 3.49 21.39 32.45
N LEU A 23 2.29 21.96 32.29
CA LEU A 23 2.04 23.40 32.36
C LEU A 23 1.45 23.78 33.74
N ASP A 24 2.03 23.31 34.86
CA ASP A 24 1.51 23.68 36.18
C ASP A 24 2.54 23.47 37.30
N ASN A 25 2.54 24.37 38.28
CA ASN A 25 3.35 24.40 39.50
C ASN A 25 2.94 23.36 40.57
N GLY A 26 2.09 22.39 40.24
CA GLY A 26 1.86 21.19 41.04
C GLY A 26 0.72 21.28 42.05
N ASP A 27 -0.20 22.24 41.92
CA ASP A 27 -1.41 22.28 42.75
C ASP A 27 -2.60 21.67 42.01
N TYR A 28 -2.77 20.35 42.16
CA TYR A 28 -3.88 19.61 41.57
C TYR A 28 -4.99 19.40 42.61
N SER A 29 -6.14 20.05 42.42
CA SER A 29 -7.34 19.71 43.18
C SER A 29 -7.82 18.30 42.82
N VAL A 30 -8.39 17.59 43.80
CA VAL A 30 -9.00 16.27 43.57
C VAL A 30 -10.22 16.44 42.65
N MET A 31 -10.25 15.66 41.57
CA MET A 31 -11.35 15.66 40.62
C MET A 31 -12.61 14.98 41.22
N PRO A 32 -13.82 15.53 40.99
CA PRO A 32 -15.07 14.85 41.35
C PRO A 32 -15.22 13.49 40.67
N THR A 33 -15.88 12.55 41.35
CA THR A 33 -16.07 11.18 40.82
C THR A 33 -16.88 11.13 39.53
N ALA A 34 -17.83 12.05 39.33
CA ALA A 34 -18.61 12.15 38.09
C ALA A 34 -17.74 12.50 36.88
N GLU A 35 -16.86 13.49 37.04
CA GLU A 35 -15.91 13.91 36.01
C GLU A 35 -14.90 12.81 35.71
N LEU A 36 -14.45 12.09 36.75
CA LEU A 36 -13.56 10.94 36.59
C LEU A 36 -14.21 9.83 35.73
N ASN A 37 -15.48 9.53 35.97
CA ASN A 37 -16.22 8.53 35.18
C ASN A 37 -16.37 8.97 33.72
N GLN A 38 -16.72 10.25 33.49
CA GLN A 38 -16.80 10.79 32.14
C GLN A 38 -15.45 10.71 31.43
N LEU A 39 -14.36 11.06 32.12
CA LEU A 39 -13.00 10.94 31.59
C LEU A 39 -12.68 9.48 31.23
N GLU A 40 -13.04 8.52 32.08
CA GLU A 40 -12.82 7.11 31.78
C GLU A 40 -13.61 6.65 30.53
N THR A 41 -14.86 7.09 30.36
CA THR A 41 -15.62 6.81 29.14
C THR A 41 -14.92 7.41 27.91
N THR A 42 -14.55 8.69 27.95
CA THR A 42 -13.87 9.34 26.82
C THR A 42 -12.53 8.68 26.47
N LEU A 43 -11.75 8.27 27.47
CA LEU A 43 -10.50 7.54 27.24
C LEU A 43 -10.73 6.16 26.62
N THR A 44 -11.84 5.52 26.94
CA THR A 44 -12.22 4.22 26.36
C THR A 44 -12.58 4.36 24.89
N ASP A 45 -13.41 5.35 24.56
CA ASP A 45 -13.78 5.64 23.17
C ASP A 45 -12.55 6.05 22.36
N LEU A 46 -11.69 6.91 22.90
CA LEU A 46 -10.46 7.33 22.22
C LEU A 46 -9.51 6.15 21.96
N GLU A 47 -9.34 5.23 22.92
CA GLU A 47 -8.54 4.01 22.71
C GLU A 47 -9.11 3.15 21.58
N ARG A 48 -10.43 2.98 21.54
CA ARG A 48 -11.11 2.23 20.48
C ARG A 48 -10.89 2.90 19.12
N ASP A 49 -11.09 4.20 19.05
CA ASP A 49 -11.02 4.95 17.79
C ASP A 49 -9.60 4.95 17.23
N VAL A 50 -8.57 5.10 18.07
CA VAL A 50 -7.15 4.99 17.65
C VAL A 50 -6.83 3.59 17.12
N LYS A 51 -7.31 2.53 17.77
CA LYS A 51 -7.11 1.16 17.28
C LYS A 51 -7.78 0.93 15.93
N ASN A 52 -9.04 1.34 15.81
CA ASN A 52 -9.80 1.22 14.56
C ASN A 52 -9.13 2.00 13.42
N MET A 53 -8.63 3.21 13.70
CA MET A 53 -7.93 4.02 12.71
C MET A 53 -6.63 3.35 12.26
N ASN A 54 -5.85 2.80 13.19
CA ASN A 54 -4.62 2.08 12.88
C ASN A 54 -4.87 0.80 12.04
N GLU A 55 -5.91 0.03 12.39
CA GLU A 55 -6.32 -1.14 11.62
C GLU A 55 -6.78 -0.76 10.22
N SER A 56 -7.58 0.31 10.11
CA SER A 56 -8.04 0.84 8.83
C SER A 56 -6.89 1.34 7.94
N ASP A 57 -5.90 2.05 8.51
CA ASP A 57 -4.71 2.51 7.78
C ASP A 57 -3.85 1.33 7.29
N ALA A 58 -3.65 0.31 8.14
CA ALA A 58 -2.93 -0.90 7.75
C ALA A 58 -3.64 -1.64 6.61
N GLN A 59 -4.97 -1.76 6.69
CA GLN A 59 -5.76 -2.38 5.63
C GLN A 59 -5.71 -1.56 4.33
N LEU A 60 -5.78 -0.24 4.41
CA LEU A 60 -5.70 0.64 3.25
C LEU A 60 -4.34 0.54 2.56
N LYS A 61 -3.24 0.53 3.32
CA LYS A 61 -1.88 0.33 2.80
C LYS A 61 -1.73 -1.01 2.11
N LYS A 62 -2.27 -2.08 2.71
CA LYS A 62 -2.26 -3.41 2.08
C LYS A 62 -3.01 -3.39 0.76
N ASN A 63 -4.24 -2.91 0.73
CA ASN A 63 -5.05 -2.84 -0.49
C ASN A 63 -4.36 -2.01 -1.58
N TYR A 64 -3.73 -0.90 -1.21
CA TYR A 64 -2.96 -0.07 -2.14
C TYR A 64 -1.75 -0.82 -2.73
N LEU A 65 -1.00 -1.56 -1.91
CA LEU A 65 0.13 -2.36 -2.39
C LEU A 65 -0.34 -3.49 -3.31
N ASP A 66 -1.38 -4.22 -2.93
CA ASP A 66 -1.96 -5.29 -3.74
C ASP A 66 -2.40 -4.73 -5.11
N LEU A 67 -3.08 -3.58 -5.14
CA LEU A 67 -3.48 -2.92 -6.39
C LEU A 67 -2.29 -2.47 -7.24
N LYS A 68 -1.23 -1.96 -6.61
CA LYS A 68 0.00 -1.57 -7.31
C LYS A 68 0.73 -2.77 -7.91
N GLU A 69 0.69 -3.92 -7.25
CA GLU A 69 1.21 -5.16 -7.80
C GLU A 69 0.40 -5.61 -9.02
N TRP A 70 -0.93 -5.53 -8.95
CA TRP A 70 -1.79 -5.81 -10.11
C TRP A 70 -1.51 -4.89 -11.29
N ASP A 71 -1.34 -3.59 -11.03
CA ASP A 71 -0.98 -2.60 -12.05
C ASP A 71 0.33 -2.99 -12.76
N ALA A 72 1.38 -3.32 -11.99
CA ALA A 72 2.65 -3.76 -12.54
C ALA A 72 2.57 -5.10 -13.31
N VAL A 73 1.65 -6.00 -12.92
CA VAL A 73 1.41 -7.25 -13.65
C VAL A 73 0.72 -6.96 -14.98
N LEU A 74 -0.24 -6.03 -15.01
CA LEU A 74 -0.93 -5.63 -16.23
C LEU A 74 0.06 -4.95 -17.20
N ASP A 75 0.87 -4.02 -16.72
CA ASP A 75 1.91 -3.35 -17.55
C ASP A 75 2.85 -4.37 -18.19
N LYS A 76 3.36 -5.34 -17.41
CA LYS A 76 4.22 -6.41 -17.95
C LYS A 76 3.50 -7.34 -18.91
N THR A 77 2.20 -7.55 -18.71
CA THR A 77 1.39 -8.39 -19.60
C THR A 77 1.19 -7.70 -20.94
N ASP A 78 0.93 -6.39 -20.92
CA ASP A 78 0.84 -5.57 -22.13
C ASP A 78 2.18 -5.51 -22.88
N GLU A 79 3.30 -5.30 -22.18
CA GLU A 79 4.66 -5.40 -22.76
C GLU A 79 4.94 -6.79 -23.35
N PHE A 80 4.56 -7.86 -22.65
CA PHE A 80 4.73 -9.23 -23.12
C PHE A 80 3.94 -9.50 -24.40
N PHE A 81 2.70 -9.02 -24.51
CA PHE A 81 1.91 -9.19 -25.72
C PHE A 81 2.44 -8.33 -26.88
N GLN A 82 2.95 -7.12 -26.63
CA GLN A 82 3.59 -6.32 -27.67
C GLN A 82 4.84 -7.01 -28.22
N GLY A 83 5.76 -7.43 -27.34
CA GLY A 83 6.99 -8.13 -27.74
C GLY A 83 6.71 -9.48 -28.41
N GLY A 84 5.74 -10.25 -27.91
CA GLY A 84 5.36 -11.53 -28.50
C GLY A 84 4.71 -11.39 -29.88
N MET A 85 3.95 -10.32 -30.12
CA MET A 85 3.41 -10.00 -31.46
C MET A 85 4.52 -9.60 -32.42
N ASP A 86 5.51 -8.82 -31.96
CA ASP A 86 6.67 -8.43 -32.75
C ASP A 86 7.55 -9.65 -33.09
N ASP A 87 7.74 -10.56 -32.14
CA ASP A 87 8.48 -11.82 -32.34
C ASP A 87 7.80 -12.73 -33.37
N GLN A 88 6.46 -12.89 -33.29
CA GLN A 88 5.69 -13.67 -34.26
C GLN A 88 5.71 -13.05 -35.67
N ALA A 89 5.60 -11.73 -35.77
CA ALA A 89 5.66 -11.03 -37.05
C ALA A 89 7.06 -11.14 -37.69
N ALA A 90 8.13 -11.12 -36.90
CA ALA A 90 9.49 -11.33 -37.37
C ALA A 90 9.69 -12.76 -37.90
N GLU A 91 9.17 -13.78 -37.20
CA GLU A 91 9.27 -15.18 -37.61
C GLU A 91 8.49 -15.46 -38.92
N GLU A 92 7.31 -14.85 -39.11
CA GLU A 92 6.56 -14.94 -40.37
C GLU A 92 7.30 -14.29 -41.56
N LEU A 93 7.97 -13.16 -41.35
CA LEU A 93 8.77 -12.50 -42.38
C LEU A 93 10.00 -13.33 -42.77
N GLU A 94 10.69 -13.94 -41.80
CA GLU A 94 11.83 -14.82 -42.03
C GLU A 94 11.42 -16.05 -42.85
N ILE A 95 10.28 -16.68 -42.50
CA ILE A 95 9.74 -17.82 -43.26
C ILE A 95 9.39 -17.41 -44.71
N GLN A 96 8.79 -16.23 -44.91
CA GLN A 96 8.52 -15.73 -46.26
C GLN A 96 9.81 -15.48 -47.05
N GLU A 97 10.82 -14.83 -46.46
CA GLU A 97 12.11 -14.59 -47.12
C GLU A 97 12.80 -15.90 -47.52
N GLU A 98 12.78 -16.92 -46.66
CA GLU A 98 13.30 -18.25 -46.98
C GLU A 98 12.53 -18.92 -48.13
N GLU A 99 11.20 -18.77 -48.16
CA GLU A 99 10.35 -19.34 -49.21
C GLU A 99 10.56 -18.64 -50.57
N TYR A 100 10.66 -17.31 -50.58
CA TYR A 100 10.99 -16.53 -51.78
C TYR A 100 12.42 -16.78 -52.26
N GLY A 101 13.39 -16.92 -51.34
CA GLY A 101 14.77 -17.26 -51.67
C GLY A 101 14.90 -18.64 -52.32
N ARG A 102 14.20 -19.65 -51.78
CA ARG A 102 14.15 -21.00 -52.36
C ARG A 102 13.40 -21.06 -53.70
N ALA A 103 12.38 -20.22 -53.89
CA ALA A 103 11.67 -20.11 -55.17
C ALA A 103 12.56 -19.49 -56.27
N ALA A 104 13.42 -18.53 -55.91
CA ALA A 104 14.39 -17.93 -56.82
C ALA A 104 15.51 -18.90 -57.24
N GLU A 105 15.99 -19.77 -56.34
CA GLU A 105 16.99 -20.80 -56.67
C GLU A 105 16.44 -21.96 -57.52
N LYS A 106 15.13 -22.23 -57.50
CA LYS A 106 14.51 -23.30 -58.29
C LYS A 106 14.13 -22.90 -59.72
N ALA A 107 14.31 -21.64 -60.12
CA ALA A 107 14.05 -21.23 -61.49
C ALA A 107 15.15 -21.79 -62.43
N PRO A 108 14.80 -22.61 -63.44
CA PRO A 108 15.82 -23.15 -64.34
C PRO A 108 16.42 -22.00 -65.17
N VAL A 109 17.74 -21.82 -65.03
CA VAL A 109 18.54 -20.97 -65.92
C VAL A 109 18.44 -21.57 -67.33
N ARG A 110 17.78 -20.84 -68.22
CA ARG A 110 17.60 -21.22 -69.63
C ARG A 110 18.90 -21.09 -70.43
#